data_AF-X6LZ24-F1
#
_entry.id   AF-X6LZ24-F1
#
_cell.length_a   1.000
_cell.length_b   1.000
_cell.length_c   1.000
_cell.angle_alpha   90.00
_cell.angle_beta   90.00
_cell.angle_gamma   90.00
#
_symmetry.space_group_name_H-M   'P 1'
#
loop_
_entity.id
_entity.type
_entity.pdbx_description
1 polymer ?
#
loop_
_entity_poly.entity_id
_entity_poly.type
_entity_poly.pdbx_seq_one_letter_code
_entity_poly.pdbx_strand_id
1 'polypeptide(L)'
;MCVCVKTRNYDPSPKNIQDLQFNEIREFIQTKLPVIASLTYLHQTSFFRYCFQQFLPIAQSEFIQNSIWIDEEDDAENNISFKHMITKSVLQIAKDLSTYLFGNTNTRESGDEGTGEEEFFLCKKWHDSKDPLFLCNHDEDDKNSEEQNTATFSLLISDTTVIPEELLDFLKQVGFLLFDWNDDLQKRVDARMTESIESDQNKKRERAELLFRVLGVPLALRESIGKELCAGEFAHYVLTFDNILKMVAIAQQIRSNTPVILMGETGCGKTSLIKCLAKVANVQLEAVDVHGGFTRTDIRLI
;
A
#
# COMPACT_ATOMS: atom_id res chain seq x y z
N MET A 1 12.04 -19.60 21.34
CA MET A 1 13.13 -19.78 20.35
C MET A 1 13.89 -18.46 20.33
N CYS A 2 15.19 -18.47 20.59
CA CYS A 2 16.01 -17.26 20.61
C CYS A 2 16.33 -16.92 19.14
N VAL A 3 15.73 -15.88 18.58
CA VAL A 3 15.97 -15.49 17.19
C VAL A 3 17.37 -14.88 17.09
N CYS A 4 18.32 -15.62 16.52
CA CYS A 4 19.70 -15.17 16.36
C CYS A 4 19.84 -14.42 15.04
N VAL A 5 20.10 -13.11 15.14
CA VAL A 5 20.33 -12.23 13.99
C VAL A 5 21.73 -12.48 13.44
N LYS A 6 21.86 -13.13 12.28
CA LYS A 6 23.14 -13.30 11.57
C LYS A 6 23.06 -12.67 10.18
N THR A 7 24.18 -12.42 9.52
CA THR A 7 24.22 -11.85 8.16
C THR A 7 24.78 -12.89 7.21
N ARG A 8 24.16 -13.13 6.04
CA ARG A 8 24.83 -13.92 4.98
C ARG A 8 26.04 -13.12 4.49
N ASN A 9 27.22 -13.74 4.47
CA ASN A 9 28.47 -13.16 3.95
C ASN A 9 28.49 -12.87 2.43
N TYR A 10 27.38 -13.07 1.69
CA TYR A 10 27.38 -13.05 0.22
C TYR A 10 26.63 -11.87 -0.42
N ASP A 11 25.78 -11.17 0.33
CA ASP A 11 25.00 -10.06 -0.23
C ASP A 11 25.73 -8.75 0.08
N PRO A 12 26.30 -8.05 -0.92
CA PRO A 12 27.03 -6.81 -0.66
C PRO A 12 26.09 -5.79 -0.03
N SER A 13 26.57 -5.11 1.02
CA SER A 13 25.81 -4.01 1.62
C SER A 13 25.44 -3.00 0.53
N PRO A 14 24.17 -2.55 0.42
CA PRO A 14 23.77 -1.56 -0.58
C PRO A 14 24.62 -0.29 -0.52
N LYS A 15 25.17 0.05 0.65
CA LYS A 15 26.07 1.21 0.87
C LYS A 15 27.44 1.05 0.21
N ASN A 16 27.84 -0.18 -0.12
CA ASN A 16 29.15 -0.52 -0.67
C ASN A 16 29.10 -0.80 -2.18
N ILE A 17 27.92 -0.72 -2.81
CA ILE A 17 27.73 -0.93 -4.24
C ILE A 17 27.92 0.41 -4.95
N GLN A 18 28.71 0.41 -6.03
CA GLN A 18 28.85 1.59 -6.88
C GLN A 18 27.59 1.82 -7.70
N ASP A 19 27.23 3.09 -7.90
CA ASP A 19 26.11 3.45 -8.76
C ASP A 19 26.36 2.98 -10.19
N LEU A 20 25.31 2.43 -10.81
CA LEU A 20 25.31 2.03 -12.20
C LEU A 20 25.53 3.25 -13.11
N GLN A 21 26.38 3.09 -14.12
CA GLN A 21 26.54 4.06 -15.19
C GLN A 21 25.30 4.08 -16.08
N PHE A 22 25.09 5.17 -16.84
CA PHE A 22 23.89 5.33 -17.68
C PHE A 22 23.64 4.17 -18.65
N ASN A 23 24.71 3.63 -19.25
CA ASN A 23 24.61 2.48 -20.17
C ASN A 23 24.19 1.20 -19.43
N GLU A 24 24.72 0.97 -18.23
CA GLU A 24 24.39 -0.18 -17.40
C GLU A 24 22.94 -0.10 -16.88
N ILE A 25 22.47 1.10 -16.52
CA ILE A 25 21.07 1.34 -16.17
C ILE A 25 20.17 0.97 -17.36
N ARG A 26 20.51 1.42 -18.57
CA ARG A 26 19.71 1.13 -19.76
C ARG A 26 19.65 -0.37 -20.04
N GLU A 27 20.79 -1.07 -19.97
CA GLU A 27 20.85 -2.52 -20.15
C GLU A 27 20.06 -3.24 -19.04
N PHE A 28 20.20 -2.83 -17.79
CA PHE A 28 19.45 -3.37 -16.66
C PHE A 28 17.94 -3.25 -16.89
N ILE A 29 17.46 -2.07 -17.27
CA ILE A 29 16.02 -1.84 -17.51
C ILE A 29 15.53 -2.72 -18.67
N GLN A 30 16.30 -2.82 -19.76
CA GLN A 30 15.92 -3.63 -20.92
C GLN A 30 15.90 -5.14 -20.60
N THR A 31 16.85 -5.61 -19.79
CA THR A 31 17.02 -7.04 -19.50
C THR A 31 16.15 -7.52 -18.34
N LYS A 32 16.05 -6.73 -17.26
CA LYS A 32 15.35 -7.11 -16.03
C LYS A 32 13.92 -6.58 -15.94
N LEU A 33 13.62 -5.48 -16.64
CA LEU A 33 12.31 -4.83 -16.61
C LEU A 33 11.75 -4.58 -18.03
N PRO A 34 11.69 -5.60 -18.91
CA PRO A 34 11.36 -5.42 -20.33
C PRO A 34 9.99 -4.78 -20.56
N VAL A 35 9.01 -5.10 -19.70
CA VAL A 35 7.68 -4.48 -19.76
C VAL A 35 7.79 -2.98 -19.52
N ILE A 36 8.52 -2.55 -18.49
CA ILE A 36 8.70 -1.12 -18.18
C ILE A 36 9.50 -0.42 -19.28
N ALA A 37 10.53 -1.08 -19.81
CA ALA A 37 11.36 -0.57 -20.91
C ALA A 37 10.54 -0.22 -22.17
N SER A 38 9.46 -0.96 -22.43
CA SER A 38 8.54 -0.70 -23.56
C SER A 38 7.53 0.42 -23.34
N LEU A 39 7.38 0.94 -22.11
CA LEU A 39 6.39 1.98 -21.81
C LEU A 39 6.88 3.37 -22.18
N THR A 40 5.96 4.35 -22.18
CA THR A 40 6.31 5.76 -22.35
C THR A 40 7.17 6.28 -21.19
N TYR A 41 7.92 7.36 -21.45
CA TYR A 41 8.76 8.01 -20.44
C TYR A 41 7.98 8.40 -19.17
N LEU A 42 6.71 8.78 -19.31
CA LEU A 42 5.85 9.12 -18.17
C LEU A 42 5.62 7.92 -17.24
N HIS A 43 5.28 6.76 -17.81
CA HIS A 43 5.06 5.55 -17.01
C HIS A 43 6.36 5.04 -16.40
N GLN A 44 7.47 5.08 -17.14
CA GLN A 44 8.80 4.74 -16.61
C GLN A 44 9.17 5.66 -15.43
N THR A 45 8.93 6.96 -15.58
CA THR A 45 9.19 7.95 -14.51
C THR A 45 8.33 7.66 -13.29
N SER A 46 7.04 7.39 -13.45
CA SER A 46 6.13 7.01 -12.35
C SER A 46 6.62 5.76 -11.62
N PHE A 47 6.99 4.72 -12.38
CA PHE A 47 7.54 3.47 -11.84
C PHE A 47 8.79 3.72 -10.97
N PHE A 48 9.79 4.43 -11.50
CA PHE A 48 11.03 4.67 -10.76
C PHE A 48 10.85 5.64 -9.59
N ARG A 49 9.96 6.63 -9.69
CA ARG A 49 9.64 7.52 -8.55
C ARG A 49 9.04 6.74 -7.39
N TYR A 50 8.08 5.88 -7.67
CA TYR A 50 7.50 5.02 -6.64
C TYR A 50 8.55 4.08 -6.04
N CYS A 51 9.32 3.37 -6.88
CA CYS A 51 10.40 2.50 -6.41
C CYS A 51 11.40 3.26 -5.51
N PHE A 52 11.86 4.44 -5.93
CA PHE A 52 12.81 5.24 -5.16
C PHE A 52 12.24 5.63 -3.79
N GLN A 53 10.99 6.10 -3.76
CA GLN A 53 10.31 6.50 -2.53
C GLN A 53 10.12 5.32 -1.56
N GLN A 54 9.84 4.12 -2.07
CA GLN A 54 9.71 2.92 -1.23
C GLN A 54 11.08 2.38 -0.79
N PHE A 55 12.05 2.26 -1.70
CA PHE A 55 13.34 1.66 -1.39
C PHE A 55 14.20 2.48 -0.44
N LEU A 56 14.00 3.80 -0.35
CA LEU A 56 14.76 4.65 0.56
C LEU A 56 14.62 4.24 2.04
N PRO A 57 13.41 4.18 2.63
CA PRO A 57 13.23 3.69 4.01
C PRO A 57 13.49 2.18 4.11
N ILE A 58 13.12 1.40 3.10
CA ILE A 58 13.30 -0.05 3.07
C ILE A 58 14.79 -0.46 3.12
N ALA A 59 15.67 0.26 2.44
CA ALA A 59 17.11 -0.02 2.44
C ALA A 59 17.77 0.21 3.81
N GLN A 60 17.13 0.98 4.69
CA GLN A 60 17.58 1.22 6.06
C GLN A 60 17.02 0.18 7.04
N SER A 61 16.02 -0.60 6.62
CA SER A 61 15.34 -1.60 7.44
C SER A 61 16.15 -2.88 7.62
N GLU A 62 16.05 -3.49 8.80
CA GLU A 62 16.73 -4.75 9.15
C GLU A 62 16.26 -5.92 8.27
N PHE A 63 14.99 -5.94 7.85
CA PHE A 63 14.42 -7.00 6.99
C PHE A 63 15.12 -7.12 5.63
N ILE A 64 15.66 -6.03 5.10
CA ILE A 64 16.37 -5.99 3.80
C ILE A 64 17.86 -6.26 3.97
N GLN A 65 18.41 -6.02 5.15
CA GLN A 65 19.80 -6.37 5.47
C GLN A 65 20.00 -7.89 5.67
N ASN A 66 18.96 -8.72 5.43
CA ASN A 66 18.97 -10.17 5.62
C ASN A 66 19.50 -10.58 7.01
N SER A 67 19.20 -9.77 8.02
CA SER A 67 19.68 -9.95 9.38
C SER A 67 18.78 -10.89 10.20
N ILE A 68 17.59 -11.23 9.70
CA ILE A 68 16.56 -12.00 10.42
C ILE A 68 16.56 -13.45 9.93
N TRP A 69 16.85 -14.38 10.84
CA TRP A 69 16.98 -15.82 10.58
C TRP A 69 16.07 -16.59 11.53
N ILE A 70 15.43 -17.65 11.03
CA ILE A 70 14.52 -18.48 11.83
C ILE A 70 15.19 -19.79 12.30
N ASP A 71 16.36 -20.17 11.78
CA ASP A 71 17.00 -21.45 12.13
C ASP A 71 18.43 -21.31 12.69
N GLU A 72 18.73 -22.09 13.74
CA GLU A 72 20.07 -22.24 14.35
C GLU A 72 20.94 -23.25 13.59
N GLU A 73 20.33 -24.17 12.85
CA GLU A 73 21.00 -25.13 11.97
C GLU A 73 21.12 -24.52 10.57
N ASP A 74 22.29 -24.61 9.94
CA ASP A 74 22.68 -24.00 8.66
C ASP A 74 21.88 -24.49 7.42
N ASP A 75 20.63 -24.93 7.60
CA ASP A 75 19.74 -25.38 6.53
C ASP A 75 19.24 -24.18 5.73
N ALA A 76 19.91 -23.94 4.61
CA ALA A 76 19.59 -22.88 3.66
C ALA A 76 18.17 -22.98 3.05
N GLU A 77 17.49 -24.14 3.18
CA GLU A 77 16.13 -24.37 2.68
C GLU A 77 15.04 -23.70 3.54
N ASN A 78 15.26 -23.49 4.85
CA ASN A 78 14.29 -22.86 5.76
C ASN A 78 14.45 -21.32 5.86
N ASN A 79 15.35 -20.74 5.07
CA ASN A 79 15.68 -19.32 5.22
C ASN A 79 14.68 -18.41 4.47
N ILE A 80 14.00 -17.53 5.21
CA ILE A 80 13.01 -16.61 4.66
C ILE A 80 13.71 -15.42 4.00
N SER A 81 13.65 -15.34 2.67
CA SER A 81 14.25 -14.24 1.91
C SER A 81 13.35 -12.98 1.90
N PHE A 82 13.21 -12.33 3.07
CA PHE A 82 12.42 -11.10 3.23
C PHE A 82 12.83 -10.02 2.23
N LYS A 83 14.13 -9.81 2.02
CA LYS A 83 14.64 -8.91 0.99
C LYS A 83 14.03 -9.20 -0.39
N HIS A 84 14.01 -10.47 -0.81
CA HIS A 84 13.43 -10.85 -2.10
C HIS A 84 11.92 -10.64 -2.13
N MET A 85 11.19 -11.07 -1.09
CA MET A 85 9.73 -10.97 -1.01
C MET A 85 9.25 -9.51 -1.02
N ILE A 86 9.89 -8.65 -0.22
CA ILE A 86 9.59 -7.22 -0.13
C ILE A 86 9.94 -6.53 -1.44
N THR A 87 11.15 -6.78 -1.99
CA THR A 87 11.57 -6.18 -3.27
C THR A 87 10.63 -6.57 -4.40
N LYS A 88 10.24 -7.86 -4.49
CA LYS A 88 9.28 -8.35 -5.48
C LYS A 88 7.93 -7.66 -5.32
N SER A 89 7.44 -7.49 -4.09
CA SER A 89 6.17 -6.80 -3.80
C SER A 89 6.21 -5.33 -4.22
N VAL A 90 7.25 -4.60 -3.83
CA VAL A 90 7.43 -3.19 -4.20
C VAL A 90 7.47 -3.03 -5.72
N LEU A 91 8.26 -3.84 -6.42
CA LEU A 91 8.33 -3.80 -7.89
C LEU A 91 6.98 -4.15 -8.53
N GLN A 92 6.23 -5.07 -7.92
CA GLN A 92 4.93 -5.46 -8.43
C GLN A 92 3.91 -4.32 -8.30
N ILE A 93 3.86 -3.65 -7.14
CA ILE A 93 2.99 -2.48 -6.91
C ILE A 93 3.43 -1.31 -7.79
N ALA A 94 4.74 -1.08 -7.92
CA ALA A 94 5.28 -0.04 -8.78
C ALA A 94 4.81 -0.22 -10.23
N LYS A 95 4.94 -1.44 -10.75
CA LYS A 95 4.47 -1.80 -12.08
C LYS A 95 2.99 -1.46 -12.21
N ASP A 96 2.19 -1.97 -11.29
CA ASP A 96 0.75 -1.79 -11.24
C ASP A 96 0.32 -0.31 -11.25
N LEU A 97 0.81 0.48 -10.31
CA LEU A 97 0.50 1.91 -10.23
C LEU A 97 1.02 2.70 -11.44
N SER A 98 2.07 2.22 -12.11
CA SER A 98 2.65 2.87 -13.29
C SER A 98 2.00 2.46 -14.61
N THR A 99 1.28 1.32 -14.69
CA THR A 99 0.74 0.81 -15.96
C THR A 99 -0.77 0.91 -16.07
N TYR A 100 -1.49 0.90 -14.95
CA TYR A 100 -2.95 0.91 -14.98
C TYR A 100 -3.48 2.35 -14.96
N LEU A 101 -4.19 2.74 -16.01
CA LEU A 101 -5.09 3.89 -15.96
C LEU A 101 -6.34 3.51 -15.16
N PHE A 102 -6.69 4.33 -14.17
CA PHE A 102 -7.95 4.18 -13.44
C PHE A 102 -9.11 4.63 -14.33
N GLY A 103 -9.70 3.67 -15.04
CA GLY A 103 -10.84 3.88 -15.93
C GLY A 103 -10.78 2.92 -17.10
N ASN A 104 -11.60 1.88 -16.99
CA ASN A 104 -12.07 0.97 -18.01
C ASN A 104 -11.48 1.16 -19.43
N THR A 105 -10.39 0.44 -19.77
CA THR A 105 -9.92 0.37 -21.15
C THR A 105 -10.53 -0.80 -21.93
N ASN A 106 -11.26 -1.69 -21.28
CA ASN A 106 -11.78 -2.91 -21.91
C ASN A 106 -13.26 -2.82 -22.33
N THR A 107 -13.96 -1.72 -22.06
CA THR A 107 -15.36 -1.50 -22.46
C THR A 107 -15.55 -0.61 -23.69
N ARG A 108 -14.52 -0.43 -24.53
CA ARG A 108 -14.71 0.26 -25.82
C ARG A 108 -15.60 -0.49 -26.83
N GLU A 109 -16.01 -1.72 -26.53
CA GLU A 109 -16.90 -2.50 -27.41
C GLU A 109 -18.32 -2.70 -26.88
N SER A 110 -18.66 -2.25 -25.66
CA SER A 110 -20.02 -2.43 -25.14
C SER A 110 -20.35 -1.48 -23.99
N GLY A 111 -21.07 -0.40 -24.31
CA GLY A 111 -21.79 0.44 -23.35
C GLY A 111 -20.91 1.29 -22.42
N ASP A 112 -21.12 2.59 -22.40
CA ASP A 112 -20.37 3.58 -21.61
C ASP A 112 -20.69 3.52 -20.09
N GLU A 113 -21.32 2.45 -19.61
CA GLU A 113 -21.75 2.27 -18.22
C GLU A 113 -21.00 1.08 -17.60
N GLY A 114 -20.37 1.32 -16.45
CA GLY A 114 -19.72 0.24 -15.71
C GLY A 114 -20.77 -0.76 -15.22
N THR A 115 -20.50 -2.06 -15.29
CA THR A 115 -21.47 -3.10 -14.90
C THR A 115 -21.78 -3.11 -13.39
N GLY A 116 -21.12 -2.28 -12.59
CA GLY A 116 -21.21 -2.26 -11.13
C GLY A 116 -20.51 -3.45 -10.44
N GLU A 117 -20.04 -4.42 -11.21
CA GLU A 117 -19.32 -5.62 -10.75
C GLU A 117 -17.80 -5.48 -10.85
N GLU A 118 -17.31 -4.34 -11.36
CA GLU A 118 -15.89 -4.10 -11.55
C GLU A 118 -15.19 -3.82 -10.21
N GLU A 119 -14.31 -4.74 -9.84
CA GLU A 119 -13.46 -4.62 -8.69
C GLU A 119 -12.19 -3.79 -8.99
N PHE A 120 -11.71 -3.06 -7.98
CA PHE A 120 -10.44 -2.37 -8.07
C PHE A 120 -9.31 -3.35 -8.37
N PHE A 121 -8.48 -3.03 -9.37
CA PHE A 121 -7.54 -4.00 -9.91
C PHE A 121 -6.54 -4.53 -8.86
N LEU A 122 -6.14 -3.70 -7.87
CA LEU A 122 -5.28 -4.18 -6.77
C LEU A 122 -6.04 -5.16 -5.88
N CYS A 123 -7.32 -4.90 -5.57
CA CYS A 123 -8.16 -5.86 -4.85
C CYS A 123 -8.24 -7.18 -5.61
N LYS A 124 -8.67 -7.12 -6.88
CA LYS A 124 -8.78 -8.31 -7.75
C LYS A 124 -7.47 -9.10 -7.82
N LYS A 125 -6.37 -8.39 -8.06
CA LYS A 125 -5.06 -9.00 -8.17
C LYS A 125 -4.62 -9.65 -6.87
N TRP A 126 -4.91 -9.05 -5.73
CA TRP A 126 -4.54 -9.59 -4.44
C TRP A 126 -5.46 -10.71 -3.99
N HIS A 127 -6.75 -10.69 -4.34
CA HIS A 127 -7.67 -11.81 -4.14
C HIS A 127 -7.17 -13.06 -4.83
N ASP A 128 -6.70 -12.92 -6.07
CA ASP A 128 -6.19 -14.03 -6.86
C ASP A 128 -4.70 -14.35 -6.59
N SER A 129 -4.02 -13.55 -5.75
CA SER A 129 -2.59 -13.72 -5.50
C SER A 129 -2.33 -14.90 -4.57
N LYS A 130 -1.37 -15.74 -4.98
CA LYS A 130 -0.75 -16.78 -4.14
C LYS A 130 0.51 -16.31 -3.43
N ASP A 131 0.95 -15.10 -3.72
CA ASP A 131 2.09 -14.47 -3.07
C ASP A 131 1.58 -13.40 -2.09
N PRO A 132 2.12 -13.33 -0.85
CA PRO A 132 1.80 -12.25 0.07
C PRO A 132 2.35 -10.93 -0.45
N LEU A 133 1.59 -9.85 -0.26
CA LEU A 133 1.99 -8.52 -0.67
C LEU A 133 2.40 -7.66 0.53
N PHE A 134 3.60 -7.10 0.45
CA PHE A 134 4.14 -6.21 1.47
C PHE A 134 3.91 -4.75 1.11
N LEU A 135 3.25 -4.01 2.00
CA LEU A 135 3.15 -2.56 1.96
C LEU A 135 4.12 -1.95 2.97
N CYS A 136 4.95 -1.02 2.50
CA CYS A 136 5.78 -0.22 3.40
C CYS A 136 4.89 0.71 4.21
N ASN A 137 5.03 0.66 5.52
CA ASN A 137 4.46 1.66 6.41
C ASN A 137 5.41 2.85 6.48
N HIS A 138 4.85 3.99 6.86
CA HIS A 138 5.56 5.24 7.05
C HIS A 138 5.34 5.77 8.48
N ASP A 139 5.21 4.85 9.44
CA ASP A 139 5.09 5.20 10.85
C ASP A 139 6.22 6.17 11.24
N GLU A 140 5.85 7.29 11.87
CA GLU A 140 6.85 8.15 12.53
C GLU A 140 7.16 7.52 13.88
N ASP A 141 8.42 7.15 14.11
CA ASP A 141 8.89 6.79 15.44
C ASP A 141 8.67 7.95 16.40
N ASP A 142 8.21 7.63 17.61
CA ASP A 142 8.11 8.60 18.69
C ASP A 142 9.52 9.20 18.88
N LYS A 143 9.66 10.53 18.78
CA LYS A 143 10.93 11.27 18.59
C LYS A 143 11.97 11.16 19.72
N ASN A 144 11.85 10.16 20.60
CA ASN A 144 12.66 9.96 21.79
C ASN A 144 13.57 8.72 21.74
N SER A 145 13.54 7.91 20.68
CA SER A 145 14.50 6.80 20.49
C SER A 145 15.56 7.18 19.45
N GLU A 146 16.84 7.12 19.85
CA GLU A 146 18.00 7.22 18.95
C GLU A 146 18.13 6.01 17.99
N GLU A 147 17.15 5.10 18.01
CA GLU A 147 17.05 3.97 17.09
C GLU A 147 16.57 4.46 15.73
N GLN A 148 17.32 4.09 14.70
CA GLN A 148 17.07 4.51 13.31
C GLN A 148 15.67 4.06 12.88
N ASN A 149 14.89 5.01 12.33
CA ASN A 149 13.59 4.83 11.69
C ASN A 149 13.60 3.57 10.79
N THR A 150 13.21 2.41 11.33
CA THR A 150 13.18 1.16 10.56
C THR A 150 11.83 1.07 9.86
N ALA A 151 11.86 0.90 8.54
CA ALA A 151 10.61 0.70 7.80
C ALA A 151 9.90 -0.54 8.34
N THR A 152 8.69 -0.36 8.88
CA THR A 152 7.77 -1.45 9.20
C THR A 152 6.91 -1.78 7.97
N PHE A 153 6.28 -2.94 7.97
CA PHE A 153 5.48 -3.37 6.84
C PHE A 153 4.11 -3.89 7.30
N SER A 154 3.11 -3.64 6.47
CA SER A 154 1.80 -4.28 6.56
C SER A 154 1.70 -5.35 5.49
N LEU A 155 1.16 -6.50 5.86
CA LEU A 155 1.05 -7.66 5.00
C LEU A 155 -0.40 -7.85 4.56
N LEU A 156 -0.57 -7.95 3.24
CA LEU A 156 -1.85 -8.26 2.63
C LEU A 156 -1.82 -9.68 2.07
N ILE A 157 -2.77 -10.50 2.51
CA ILE A 157 -2.93 -11.89 2.08
C ILE A 157 -4.37 -12.15 1.65
N SER A 158 -4.52 -13.03 0.66
CA SER A 158 -5.83 -13.54 0.25
C SER A 158 -6.41 -14.46 1.31
N ASP A 159 -5.59 -15.33 1.89
CA ASP A 159 -5.96 -16.29 2.93
C ASP A 159 -4.73 -16.67 3.78
N THR A 160 -4.92 -16.91 5.08
CA THR A 160 -3.85 -17.37 5.98
C THR A 160 -3.17 -18.67 5.51
N THR A 161 -3.87 -19.54 4.77
CA THR A 161 -3.31 -20.77 4.18
C THR A 161 -2.22 -20.54 3.14
N VAL A 162 -2.07 -19.30 2.63
CA VAL A 162 -1.04 -18.92 1.66
C VAL A 162 0.35 -18.84 2.31
N ILE A 163 0.41 -18.66 3.62
CA ILE A 163 1.66 -18.49 4.37
C ILE A 163 1.84 -19.68 5.32
N PRO A 164 3.05 -20.28 5.41
CA PRO A 164 3.36 -21.24 6.46
C PRO A 164 3.11 -20.67 7.87
N GLU A 165 2.54 -21.46 8.76
CA GLU A 165 2.15 -21.04 10.13
C GLU A 165 3.34 -20.42 10.90
N GLU A 166 4.54 -20.98 10.75
CA GLU A 166 5.76 -20.47 11.37
C GLU A 166 6.12 -19.04 10.92
N LEU A 167 5.99 -18.75 9.62
CA LEU A 167 6.20 -17.41 9.09
C LEU A 167 5.09 -16.46 9.58
N LEU A 168 3.85 -16.92 9.65
CA LEU A 168 2.73 -16.12 10.14
C LEU A 168 2.95 -15.68 11.60
N ASP A 169 3.37 -16.62 12.45
CA ASP A 169 3.64 -16.33 13.87
C ASP A 169 4.87 -15.42 14.03
N PHE A 170 5.91 -15.66 13.25
CA PHE A 170 7.07 -14.78 13.19
C PHE A 170 6.67 -13.33 12.82
N LEU A 171 5.88 -13.15 11.76
CA LEU A 171 5.42 -11.83 11.31
C LEU A 171 4.63 -11.10 12.40
N LYS A 172 3.75 -11.81 13.11
CA LYS A 172 2.99 -11.25 14.24
C LYS A 172 3.91 -10.84 15.39
N GLN A 173 4.91 -11.66 15.73
CA GLN A 173 5.88 -11.35 16.78
C GLN A 173 6.68 -10.08 16.49
N VAL A 174 7.00 -9.85 15.21
CA VAL A 174 7.77 -8.69 14.77
C VAL A 174 6.88 -7.46 14.50
N GLY A 175 5.58 -7.55 14.77
CA GLY A 175 4.66 -6.41 14.72
C GLY A 175 4.13 -6.05 13.32
N PHE A 176 4.29 -6.96 12.35
CA PHE A 176 3.65 -6.79 11.03
C PHE A 176 2.14 -6.83 11.20
N LEU A 177 1.47 -5.85 10.61
CA LEU A 177 0.02 -5.82 10.59
C LEU A 177 -0.47 -6.74 9.48
N LEU A 178 -1.22 -7.77 9.84
CA LEU A 178 -1.76 -8.75 8.90
C LEU A 178 -3.19 -8.39 8.51
N PHE A 179 -3.45 -8.33 7.21
CA PHE A 179 -4.79 -8.22 6.67
C PHE A 179 -5.10 -9.45 5.82
N ASP A 180 -6.01 -10.28 6.36
CA ASP A 180 -6.62 -11.42 5.68
C ASP A 180 -7.96 -10.99 5.05
N TRP A 181 -8.03 -11.15 3.74
CA TRP A 181 -9.24 -10.84 2.98
C TRP A 181 -10.41 -11.79 3.30
N ASN A 182 -10.18 -13.10 3.31
CA ASN A 182 -11.22 -14.09 3.55
C ASN A 182 -11.79 -13.96 4.97
N ASP A 183 -10.93 -13.71 5.95
CA ASP A 183 -11.36 -13.43 7.33
C ASP A 183 -12.25 -12.17 7.40
N ASP A 184 -11.88 -11.07 6.75
CA ASP A 184 -12.73 -9.87 6.73
C ASP A 184 -14.05 -10.08 5.99
N LEU A 185 -14.04 -10.84 4.88
CA LEU A 185 -15.26 -11.17 4.15
C LEU A 185 -16.21 -11.99 5.03
N GLN A 186 -15.68 -13.00 5.71
CA GLN A 186 -16.44 -13.83 6.65
C GLN A 186 -17.01 -12.98 7.79
N LYS A 187 -16.17 -12.15 8.42
CA LYS A 187 -16.59 -11.20 9.46
C LYS A 187 -17.69 -10.24 9.01
N ARG A 188 -17.74 -9.87 7.72
CA ARG A 188 -18.83 -9.03 7.16
C ARG A 188 -20.13 -9.81 6.98
N VAL A 189 -20.04 -11.06 6.53
CA VAL A 189 -21.21 -11.95 6.42
C VAL A 189 -21.83 -12.17 7.79
N ASP A 190 -20.99 -12.45 8.79
CA ASP A 190 -21.43 -12.71 10.17
C ASP A 190 -21.99 -11.45 10.86
N ALA A 191 -21.38 -10.28 10.61
CA ALA A 191 -21.84 -9.00 11.14
C ALA A 191 -23.24 -8.61 10.66
N ARG A 192 -23.60 -8.94 9.40
CA ARG A 192 -24.94 -8.70 8.84
C ARG A 192 -26.04 -9.47 9.58
N MET A 193 -25.70 -10.53 10.30
CA MET A 193 -26.66 -11.39 10.99
C MET A 193 -26.86 -11.05 12.46
N THR A 194 -25.98 -10.26 13.11
CA THR A 194 -25.91 -10.28 14.59
C THR A 194 -25.52 -8.99 15.32
N GLU A 195 -25.15 -7.88 14.68
CA GLU A 195 -24.37 -6.83 15.37
C GLU A 195 -25.06 -5.53 15.79
N SER A 196 -24.56 -4.97 16.91
CA SER A 196 -24.87 -3.65 17.47
C SER A 196 -23.97 -2.55 16.85
N ILE A 197 -24.41 -1.29 16.93
CA ILE A 197 -23.71 -0.12 16.35
C ILE A 197 -22.28 0.06 16.90
N GLU A 198 -22.03 -0.32 18.16
CA GLU A 198 -20.72 -0.16 18.81
C GLU A 198 -19.66 -1.14 18.29
N SER A 199 -20.07 -2.37 17.91
CA SER A 199 -19.20 -3.36 17.27
C SER A 199 -18.69 -2.86 15.91
N ASP A 200 -19.59 -2.27 15.10
CA ASP A 200 -19.28 -1.78 13.76
C ASP A 200 -18.29 -0.59 13.79
N GLN A 201 -18.43 0.30 14.78
CA GLN A 201 -17.50 1.42 14.96
C GLN A 201 -16.10 0.95 15.36
N ASN A 202 -15.98 -0.06 16.21
CA ASN A 202 -14.67 -0.59 16.60
C ASN A 202 -13.94 -1.24 15.42
N LYS A 203 -14.67 -2.02 14.61
CA LYS A 203 -14.16 -2.62 13.36
C LYS A 203 -13.71 -1.56 12.36
N LYS A 204 -14.45 -0.45 12.24
CA LYS A 204 -14.06 0.66 11.39
C LYS A 204 -12.71 1.26 11.80
N ARG A 205 -12.44 1.38 13.11
CA ARG A 205 -11.15 1.87 13.63
C ARG A 205 -10.02 0.88 13.37
N GLU A 206 -10.27 -0.41 13.60
CA GLU A 206 -9.31 -1.48 13.30
C GLU A 206 -8.91 -1.46 11.83
N ARG A 207 -9.88 -1.32 10.92
CA ARG A 207 -9.61 -1.20 9.47
C ARG A 207 -8.86 0.08 9.10
N ALA A 208 -9.08 1.17 9.82
CA ALA A 208 -8.36 2.43 9.59
C ALA A 208 -6.87 2.32 9.96
N GLU A 209 -6.48 1.34 10.78
CA GLU A 209 -5.08 1.16 11.21
C GLU A 209 -4.13 0.93 10.03
N LEU A 210 -4.54 0.20 8.98
CA LEU A 210 -3.73 0.07 7.75
C LEU A 210 -3.42 1.44 7.16
N LEU A 211 -4.45 2.28 7.04
CA LEU A 211 -4.29 3.61 6.48
C LEU A 211 -3.41 4.46 7.38
N PHE A 212 -3.59 4.42 8.71
CA PHE A 212 -2.74 5.16 9.63
C PHE A 212 -1.27 4.81 9.46
N ARG A 213 -0.93 3.51 9.38
CA ARG A 213 0.46 3.06 9.20
C ARG A 213 1.03 3.41 7.83
N VAL A 214 0.28 3.18 6.76
CA VAL A 214 0.73 3.45 5.38
C VAL A 214 0.79 4.96 5.08
N LEU A 215 -0.06 5.76 5.71
CA LEU A 215 -0.04 7.22 5.55
C LEU A 215 1.00 7.89 6.44
N GLY A 216 1.45 7.21 7.50
CA GLY A 216 2.37 7.76 8.50
C GLY A 216 1.69 8.70 9.49
N VAL A 217 0.46 8.35 9.90
CA VAL A 217 -0.30 9.15 10.86
C VAL A 217 0.31 8.97 12.26
N PRO A 218 0.71 10.06 12.95
CA PRO A 218 1.28 9.99 14.29
C PRO A 218 0.36 9.29 15.28
N LEU A 219 0.91 8.43 16.14
CA LEU A 219 0.15 7.65 17.13
C LEU A 219 -0.77 8.53 17.98
N ALA A 220 -0.29 9.71 18.40
CA ALA A 220 -1.05 10.68 19.19
C ALA A 220 -2.34 11.18 18.51
N LEU A 221 -2.43 11.11 17.18
CA LEU A 221 -3.58 11.57 16.40
C LEU A 221 -4.56 10.45 16.05
N ARG A 222 -4.12 9.18 16.05
CA ARG A 222 -4.93 8.04 15.57
C ARG A 222 -6.24 7.88 16.35
N GLU A 223 -6.21 8.06 17.67
CA GLU A 223 -7.42 7.94 18.49
C GLU A 223 -8.44 9.04 18.16
N SER A 224 -7.98 10.29 18.03
CA SER A 224 -8.84 11.42 17.70
C SER A 224 -9.47 11.25 16.32
N ILE A 225 -8.65 10.95 15.31
CA ILE A 225 -9.10 10.74 13.94
C ILE A 225 -10.05 9.53 13.88
N GLY A 226 -9.72 8.43 14.57
CA GLY A 226 -10.56 7.24 14.66
C GLY A 226 -11.93 7.52 15.27
N LYS A 227 -12.03 8.41 16.27
CA LYS A 227 -13.32 8.87 16.83
C LYS A 227 -14.12 9.68 15.80
N GLU A 228 -13.46 10.60 15.10
CA GLU A 228 -14.11 11.44 14.10
C GLU A 228 -14.57 10.64 12.88
N LEU A 229 -13.85 9.58 12.49
CA LEU A 229 -14.29 8.65 11.44
C LEU A 229 -15.57 7.90 11.82
N CYS A 230 -15.80 7.65 13.11
CA CYS A 230 -17.02 7.01 13.62
C CYS A 230 -18.17 7.98 13.86
N ALA A 231 -17.98 9.28 13.62
CA ALA A 231 -18.94 10.34 13.91
C ALA A 231 -19.11 11.30 12.71
N GLY A 232 -20.02 12.26 12.86
CA GLY A 232 -20.22 13.34 11.89
C GLY A 232 -20.44 12.87 10.45
N GLU A 233 -19.78 13.51 9.49
CA GLU A 233 -19.89 13.21 8.04
C GLU A 233 -19.54 11.76 7.70
N PHE A 234 -18.64 11.13 8.48
CA PHE A 234 -18.15 9.79 8.17
C PHE A 234 -18.86 8.69 8.96
N ALA A 235 -19.82 8.99 9.84
CA ALA A 235 -20.49 7.99 10.68
C ALA A 235 -21.01 6.76 9.89
N HIS A 236 -21.52 6.99 8.68
CA HIS A 236 -22.05 5.94 7.80
C HIS A 236 -21.13 5.58 6.63
N TYR A 237 -19.92 6.16 6.56
CA TYR A 237 -18.94 5.79 5.56
C TYR A 237 -18.36 4.41 5.88
N VAL A 238 -18.54 3.46 4.98
CA VAL A 238 -18.02 2.09 5.16
C VAL A 238 -16.59 2.00 4.64
N LEU A 239 -15.64 1.79 5.54
CA LEU A 239 -14.25 1.45 5.19
C LEU A 239 -14.20 -0.01 4.76
N THR A 240 -14.54 -0.26 3.50
CA THR A 240 -14.26 -1.54 2.84
C THR A 240 -12.76 -1.59 2.52
N PHE A 241 -12.22 -2.81 2.44
CA PHE A 241 -10.87 -3.03 1.90
C PHE A 241 -10.68 -2.35 0.55
N ASP A 242 -11.64 -2.47 -0.35
CA ASP A 242 -11.60 -1.80 -1.64
C ASP A 242 -11.41 -0.27 -1.52
N ASN A 243 -12.15 0.40 -0.63
CA ASN A 243 -11.95 1.82 -0.36
C ASN A 243 -10.58 2.10 0.26
N ILE A 244 -10.12 1.27 1.20
CA ILE A 244 -8.81 1.41 1.85
C ILE A 244 -7.69 1.30 0.80
N LEU A 245 -7.77 0.36 -0.12
CA LEU A 245 -6.74 0.13 -1.12
C LEU A 245 -6.73 1.17 -2.22
N LYS A 246 -7.91 1.69 -2.60
CA LYS A 246 -8.01 2.90 -3.43
C LYS A 246 -7.33 4.08 -2.75
N MET A 247 -7.59 4.30 -1.46
CA MET A 247 -6.96 5.37 -0.68
C MET A 247 -5.43 5.19 -0.57
N VAL A 248 -4.95 3.98 -0.32
CA VAL A 248 -3.51 3.65 -0.32
C VAL A 248 -2.89 3.95 -1.68
N ALA A 249 -3.51 3.51 -2.78
CA ALA A 249 -3.00 3.76 -4.13
C ALA A 249 -2.92 5.26 -4.45
N ILE A 250 -3.98 6.02 -4.14
CA ILE A 250 -4.01 7.47 -4.32
C ILE A 250 -2.90 8.14 -3.51
N ALA A 251 -2.79 7.82 -2.22
CA ALA A 251 -1.78 8.41 -1.35
C ALA A 251 -0.35 8.09 -1.79
N GLN A 252 -0.11 6.85 -2.25
CA GLN A 252 1.20 6.46 -2.76
C GLN A 252 1.55 7.21 -4.06
N GLN A 253 0.60 7.39 -4.98
CA GLN A 253 0.84 8.19 -6.19
C GLN A 253 1.13 9.66 -5.86
N ILE A 254 0.37 10.27 -4.95
CA ILE A 254 0.63 11.64 -4.47
C ILE A 254 2.04 11.74 -3.89
N ARG A 255 2.42 10.80 -3.00
CA ARG A 255 3.74 10.77 -2.36
C ARG A 255 4.88 10.60 -3.38
N SER A 256 4.61 9.90 -4.48
CA SER A 256 5.56 9.70 -5.58
C SER A 256 5.60 10.87 -6.58
N ASN A 257 4.90 11.98 -6.30
CA ASN A 257 4.73 13.09 -7.24
C ASN A 257 4.19 12.63 -8.60
N THR A 258 3.26 11.69 -8.59
CA THR A 258 2.54 11.21 -9.77
C THR A 258 1.14 11.87 -9.79
N PRO A 259 0.74 12.53 -10.89
CA PRO A 259 -0.59 13.12 -11.01
C PRO A 259 -1.69 12.07 -10.87
N VAL A 260 -2.70 12.36 -10.06
CA VAL A 260 -3.84 11.47 -9.83
C VAL A 260 -5.10 12.04 -10.49
N ILE A 261 -5.77 11.21 -11.30
CA ILE A 261 -7.10 11.51 -11.86
C ILE A 261 -8.01 10.34 -11.51
N LEU A 262 -9.15 10.64 -10.89
CA LEU A 262 -10.17 9.64 -10.57
C LEU A 262 -11.35 9.79 -11.54
N MET A 263 -11.48 8.82 -12.44
CA MET A 263 -12.62 8.73 -13.37
C MET A 263 -13.69 7.78 -12.83
N GLY A 264 -14.95 8.09 -13.11
CA GLY A 264 -16.09 7.24 -12.76
C GLY A 264 -17.40 8.04 -12.77
N GLU A 265 -18.53 7.34 -12.79
CA GLU A 265 -19.86 7.94 -12.85
C GLU A 265 -20.20 8.81 -11.61
N THR A 266 -21.19 9.69 -11.75
CA THR A 266 -21.71 10.44 -10.59
C THR A 266 -22.31 9.48 -9.56
N GLY A 267 -22.06 9.74 -8.27
CA GLY A 267 -22.60 8.90 -7.19
C GLY A 267 -21.76 7.68 -6.81
N CYS A 268 -20.69 7.33 -7.55
CA CYS A 268 -19.80 6.21 -7.19
C CYS A 268 -18.86 6.47 -5.99
N GLY A 269 -19.04 7.59 -5.28
CA GLY A 269 -18.35 7.86 -4.02
C GLY A 269 -16.94 8.48 -4.11
N LYS A 270 -16.47 8.91 -5.29
CA LYS A 270 -15.14 9.54 -5.47
C LYS A 270 -14.87 10.69 -4.49
N THR A 271 -15.79 11.64 -4.39
CA THR A 271 -15.64 12.80 -3.50
C THR A 271 -15.60 12.39 -2.03
N SER A 272 -16.46 11.44 -1.63
CA SER A 272 -16.46 10.91 -0.26
C SER A 272 -15.19 10.13 0.07
N LEU A 273 -14.64 9.37 -0.89
CA LEU A 273 -13.36 8.67 -0.77
C LEU A 273 -12.21 9.66 -0.51
N ILE A 274 -12.11 10.74 -1.30
CA ILE A 274 -11.06 11.76 -1.13
C ILE A 274 -11.21 12.54 0.17
N LYS A 275 -12.45 12.92 0.54
CA LYS A 275 -12.73 13.54 1.85
C LYS A 275 -12.32 12.65 3.02
N CYS A 276 -12.64 11.35 2.93
CA CYS A 276 -12.24 10.39 3.96
C CYS A 276 -10.72 10.26 4.01
N LEU A 277 -10.04 10.10 2.87
CA LEU A 277 -8.58 10.06 2.80
C LEU A 277 -7.93 11.29 3.43
N ALA A 278 -8.42 12.49 3.10
CA ALA A 278 -7.92 13.74 3.68
C ALA A 278 -8.11 13.77 5.21
N LYS A 279 -9.26 13.28 5.69
CA LYS A 279 -9.53 13.15 7.13
C LYS A 279 -8.55 12.19 7.81
N VAL A 280 -8.32 11.01 7.22
CA VAL A 280 -7.38 10.02 7.76
C VAL A 280 -5.96 10.57 7.78
N ALA A 281 -5.52 11.21 6.69
CA ALA A 281 -4.20 11.83 6.58
C ALA A 281 -4.05 13.10 7.45
N ASN A 282 -5.11 13.55 8.12
CA ASN A 282 -5.16 14.78 8.90
C ASN A 282 -4.69 16.01 8.10
N VAL A 283 -5.13 16.12 6.84
CA VAL A 283 -4.82 17.24 5.96
C VAL A 283 -6.08 18.01 5.60
N GLN A 284 -5.94 19.32 5.41
CA GLN A 284 -7.02 20.15 4.91
C GLN A 284 -7.26 19.85 3.42
N LEU A 285 -8.49 19.50 3.06
CA LEU A 285 -8.90 19.33 1.68
C LEU A 285 -9.53 20.63 1.16
N GLU A 286 -8.90 21.21 0.16
CA GLU A 286 -9.49 22.32 -0.60
C GLU A 286 -10.21 21.75 -1.83
N ALA A 287 -11.53 21.82 -1.81
CA ALA A 287 -12.37 21.36 -2.91
C ALA A 287 -12.71 22.54 -3.82
N VAL A 288 -12.52 22.35 -5.13
CA VAL A 288 -12.85 23.35 -6.15
C VAL A 288 -13.80 22.71 -7.16
N ASP A 289 -14.99 23.29 -7.26
CA ASP A 289 -16.03 22.83 -8.19
C ASP A 289 -15.80 23.46 -9.57
N VAL A 290 -15.29 22.67 -10.50
CA VAL A 290 -15.07 23.09 -11.89
C VAL A 290 -16.35 22.88 -12.71
N HIS A 291 -16.83 23.96 -13.35
CA HIS A 291 -18.01 23.95 -14.22
C HIS A 291 -17.75 24.72 -15.52
N GLY A 292 -18.70 24.78 -16.45
CA GLY A 292 -18.52 25.41 -17.77
C GLY A 292 -18.19 26.91 -17.76
N GLY A 293 -18.36 27.58 -16.63
CA GLY A 293 -17.98 28.99 -16.42
C GLY A 293 -16.59 29.17 -15.80
N PHE A 294 -15.93 28.07 -15.40
CA PHE A 294 -14.63 28.09 -14.76
C PHE A 294 -13.54 28.38 -15.80
N THR A 295 -12.83 29.48 -15.63
CA THR A 295 -11.84 29.94 -16.61
C THR A 295 -10.42 29.57 -16.21
N ARG A 296 -9.48 29.72 -17.16
CA ARG A 296 -8.04 29.57 -16.88
C ARG A 296 -7.54 30.53 -15.79
N THR A 297 -8.17 31.70 -15.64
CA THR A 297 -7.81 32.68 -14.61
C THR A 297 -8.16 32.15 -13.23
N ASP A 298 -9.33 31.53 -13.08
CA ASP A 298 -9.80 30.95 -11.82
C ASP A 298 -8.88 29.80 -11.37
N ILE A 299 -8.44 28.95 -12.31
CA ILE A 299 -7.46 27.87 -12.03
C ILE A 299 -6.14 28.42 -11.46
N ARG A 300 -5.71 29.60 -11.88
CA ARG A 300 -4.44 30.20 -11.45
C ARG A 300 -4.51 30.91 -10.10
N LEU A 301 -5.71 31.08 -9.54
CA LEU A 301 -5.94 31.75 -8.25
C LEU A 301 -6.04 30.75 -7.08
N ILE A 302 -6.06 29.46 -7.38
CA ILE A 302 -5.93 28.34 -6.44
C ILE A 302 -4.45 28.10 -6.21
#